data_AF-A0A679HIH5-F1
#
_entry.id   AF-A0A679HIH5-F1
#
_cell.length_a   1.000
_cell.length_b   1.000
_cell.length_c   1.000
_cell.angle_alpha   90.00
_cell.angle_beta   90.00
_cell.angle_gamma   90.00
#
_symmetry.space_group_name_H-M   'P 1'
#
loop_
_entity.id
_entity.type
_entity.pdbx_description
1 polymer ?
#
loop_
_entity_poly.entity_id
_entity_poly.type
_entity_poly.pdbx_seq_one_letter_code
_entity_poly.pdbx_strand_id
1 'polypeptide(L)' 'MNQTSTAVVKQDGQWWIGWIEEVPGVNCQERTRDELVRSLRVTLSEALG' A
#
# COMPACT_ATOMS: atom_id res chain seq x y z
N MET A 1 -3.18 16.06 -12.06
CA MET A 1 -2.24 16.34 -10.95
C MET A 1 -1.57 15.02 -10.62
N ASN A 2 -0.24 14.92 -10.63
CA ASN A 2 0.46 13.72 -10.16
C ASN A 2 0.52 13.79 -8.63
N GLN A 3 -0.49 13.25 -7.96
CA GLN A 3 -0.41 13.07 -6.51
C GLN A 3 0.61 11.97 -6.23
N THR A 4 1.67 12.35 -5.53
CA THR A 4 2.63 11.39 -4.98
C THR A 4 2.16 11.05 -3.58
N SER A 5 2.06 9.76 -3.27
CA SER A 5 1.70 9.26 -1.96
C SER A 5 2.84 8.42 -1.40
N THR A 6 3.03 8.48 -0.08
CA THR A 6 4.12 7.81 0.62
C THR A 6 3.60 6.50 1.19
N ALA A 7 4.15 5.39 0.70
CA ALA A 7 3.84 4.06 1.21
C ALA A 7 4.89 3.64 2.25
N VAL A 8 4.45 3.33 3.46
CA VAL A 8 5.28 2.59 4.42
C VAL A 8 5.19 1.12 4.07
N VAL A 9 6.35 0.47 3.98
CA VAL A 9 6.46 -0.95 3.66
C VAL A 9 7.33 -1.62 4.72
N LYS A 10 6.78 -2.67 5.35
CA LYS A 10 7.45 -3.44 6.39
C LYS A 10 7.35 -4.92 6.08
N GLN A 11 8.45 -5.65 6.23
CA GLN A 11 8.43 -7.11 6.23
C GLN A 11 8.26 -7.61 7.67
N ASP A 12 7.27 -8.47 7.89
CA ASP A 12 7.03 -9.16 9.16
C ASP A 12 6.96 -10.67 8.93
N GLY A 13 8.03 -11.37 9.29
CA GLY A 13 8.24 -12.78 8.97
C GLY A 13 8.16 -13.05 7.46
N GLN A 14 7.16 -13.83 7.06
CA GLN A 14 6.92 -14.25 5.66
C GLN A 14 5.93 -13.33 4.93
N TRP A 15 5.58 -12.20 5.52
CA TRP A 15 4.58 -11.28 4.99
C TRP A 15 5.16 -9.88 4.81
N TRP A 16 4.67 -9.18 3.80
CA TRP A 16 4.88 -7.77 3.57
C TRP A 16 3.60 -7.03 3.95
N ILE A 17 3.72 -6.05 4.82
CA ILE A 17 2.63 -5.21 5.32
C ILE A 17 2.93 -3.79 4.87
N GLY A 18 1.93 -3.07 4.39
CA GLY A 18 2.10 -1.66 4.05
C GLY A 18 0.83 -0.85 4.12
N TRP A 19 1.01 0.46 4.19
CA TRP A 19 -0.07 1.45 4.24
C TRP A 19 0.39 2.78 3.65
N ILE A 20 -0.57 3.61 3.24
CA ILE A 20 -0.32 4.97 2.75
C ILE A 20 -0.40 5.95 3.92
N GLU A 21 0.64 6.73 4.15
CA GLU A 21 0.71 7.67 5.29
C GLU A 21 -0.38 8.74 5.20
N GLU A 22 -0.66 9.22 3.99
CA GLU A 22 -1.59 10.32 3.75
C GLU A 22 -3.06 9.87 3.74
N VAL A 23 -3.34 8.56 3.60
CA VAL A 23 -4.70 8.03 3.43
C VAL A 23 -4.99 6.91 4.45
N PRO A 24 -5.56 7.26 5.62
CA PRO A 24 -5.98 6.28 6.60
C PRO A 24 -6.93 5.25 6.01
N GLY A 25 -6.70 3.97 6.34
CA GLY A 25 -7.51 2.86 5.83
C GLY A 25 -7.01 2.24 4.53
N VAL A 26 -6.09 2.89 3.81
CA VAL A 26 -5.39 2.25 2.68
C VAL A 26 -4.21 1.45 3.20
N ASN A 27 -4.44 0.16 3.42
CA ASN A 27 -3.43 -0.79 3.84
C ASN A 27 -3.63 -2.15 3.15
N CYS A 28 -2.55 -2.91 2.99
CA CYS A 28 -2.56 -4.23 2.41
C CYS A 28 -1.49 -5.11 3.07
N GLN A 29 -1.64 -6.43 2.94
CA GLN A 29 -0.64 -7.41 3.32
C GLN A 29 -0.52 -8.48 2.25
N GLU A 30 0.71 -8.78 1.81
CA GLU A 30 0.98 -9.72 0.72
C GLU A 30 2.21 -10.60 0.99
N ARG A 31 2.41 -11.65 0.18
CA ARG A 31 3.56 -12.56 0.33
C ARG A 31 4.83 -11.99 -0.27
N THR A 32 4.72 -11.07 -1.22
CA THR A 32 5.87 -10.39 -1.82
C THR A 32 5.71 -8.87 -1.79
N ARG A 33 6.85 -8.16 -1.83
CA ARG A 33 6.87 -6.69 -1.86
C ARG A 33 6.18 -6.13 -3.10
N ASP A 34 6.34 -6.77 -4.26
CA ASP A 34 5.77 -6.30 -5.52
C ASP A 34 4.25 -6.47 -5.56
N GLU A 35 3.73 -7.57 -5.02
CA GLU A 35 2.28 -7.74 -4.81
C GLU A 35 1.76 -6.67 -3.86
N LEU A 36 2.43 -6.43 -2.73
CA LEU A 36 2.02 -5.39 -1.78
C LEU A 36 1.91 -4.02 -2.45
N VAL A 37 2.91 -3.64 -3.24
CA VAL A 37 2.89 -2.35 -3.95
C VAL A 37 1.78 -2.30 -5.00
N ARG A 38 1.47 -3.41 -5.68
CA ARG A 38 0.33 -3.47 -6.62
C ARG A 38 -1.00 -3.31 -5.89
N SER A 39 -1.22 -4.06 -4.81
CA SER A 39 -2.45 -3.98 -4.01
C SER A 39 -2.65 -2.58 -3.44
N LEU A 40 -1.61 -1.97 -2.85
CA LEU A 40 -1.67 -0.60 -2.34
C LEU A 40 -2.07 0.43 -3.41
N ARG A 41 -1.58 0.30 -4.65
CA ARG A 41 -1.96 1.21 -5.75
C ARG A 41 -3.43 1.06 -6.13
N VAL A 42 -3.94 -0.17 -6.20
CA VAL A 42 -5.34 -0.44 -6.51
C VAL A 42 -6.23 0.13 -5.40
N THR A 43 -5.96 -0.25 -4.14
CA THR A 43 -6.75 0.22 -2.99
C THR A 43 -6.68 1.74 -2.82
N LEU A 44 -5.52 2.37 -3.06
CA LEU A 44 -5.41 3.84 -3.07
C LEU A 44 -6.29 4.47 -4.17
N SER A 45 -6.30 3.88 -5.37
CA SER A 45 -7.12 4.40 -6.47
C SER A 45 -8.62 4.27 -6.18
N GLU A 46 -9.04 3.20 -5.51
CA GLU A 46 -10.43 3.01 -5.06
C GLU A 46 -10.81 3.99 -3.95
N ALA A 47 -9.90 4.24 -3.00
CA ALA A 47 -10.14 5.17 -1.89
C ALA A 47 -10.21 6.65 -2.32
N LEU A 48 -9.51 7.01 -3.41
CA LEU A 48 -9.52 8.36 -4.00
C LEU A 48 -10.58 8.54 -5.09
N GLY A 49 -11.41 7.50 -5.33
CA GLY A 49 -12.40 7.42 -6.41
C GLY A 49 -13.22 8.67 -6.67
#